data_AF-A0A924Y832-F1
#
_entry.id   AF-A0A924Y832-F1
#
_cell.length_a   1.000
_cell.length_b   1.000
_cell.length_c   1.000
_cell.angle_alpha   90.00
_cell.angle_beta   90.00
_cell.angle_gamma   90.00
#
_symmetry.space_group_name_H-M   'P 1'
#
loop_
_entity.id
_entity.type
_entity.pdbx_description
1 polymer ?
#
loop_
_entity_poly.entity_id
_entity_poly.type
_entity_poly.pdbx_seq_one_letter_code
_entity_poly.pdbx_strand_id
1 'polypeptide(L)'
;PLLPVPVSPELRLVAQHFVLLQDARHIADYDVAVSYSRLRTVSLIQTAEQAFAAWRAIRTTDEARVFSYRYSCGGNGTERSPVAVQ
;
A
#
# COMPACT_ATOMS: atom_id res chain seq x y z
N PRO A 1 18.14 9.26 14.56
CA PRO A 1 16.73 9.18 14.11
C PRO A 1 16.61 8.20 12.94
N LEU A 2 15.73 7.21 13.03
CA LEU A 2 15.55 6.19 11.96
C LEU A 2 14.81 6.75 10.72
N LEU A 3 14.16 7.91 10.86
CA LEU A 3 13.50 8.62 9.76
C LEU A 3 13.97 10.08 9.75
N PRO A 4 14.17 10.69 8.57
CA PRO A 4 14.30 12.12 8.44
C PRO A 4 12.99 12.79 8.86
N VAL A 5 13.08 13.86 9.65
CA VAL A 5 11.95 14.71 9.99
C VAL A 5 12.17 16.03 9.25
N PRO A 6 11.35 16.40 8.26
CA PRO A 6 10.16 15.70 7.75
C PRO A 6 10.48 14.52 6.80
N VAL A 7 9.56 13.55 6.71
CA VAL A 7 9.59 12.47 5.71
C VAL A 7 9.45 13.02 4.30
N SER A 8 10.08 12.36 3.32
CA SER A 8 10.05 12.84 1.94
C SER A 8 8.63 12.90 1.34
N PRO A 9 8.36 13.84 0.42
CA PRO A 9 7.12 13.89 -0.34
C PRO A 9 6.82 12.57 -1.08
N GLU A 10 7.85 11.92 -1.61
CA GLU A 10 7.76 10.66 -2.34
C GLU A 10 7.31 9.54 -1.42
N LEU A 11 7.87 9.45 -0.20
CA LEU A 11 7.46 8.42 0.76
C LEU A 11 6.02 8.62 1.20
N ARG A 12 5.61 9.87 1.38
CA ARG A 12 4.21 10.21 1.69
C ARG A 12 3.29 9.79 0.56
N LEU A 13 3.66 10.04 -0.70
CA LEU A 13 2.89 9.66 -1.87
C LEU A 13 2.78 8.14 -1.99
N VAL A 14 3.90 7.41 -1.81
CA VAL A 14 3.90 5.94 -1.77
C VAL A 14 2.94 5.43 -0.71
N ALA A 15 3.00 5.96 0.52
CA ALA A 15 2.15 5.51 1.62
C ALA A 15 0.65 5.77 1.35
N GLN A 16 0.30 6.94 0.83
CA GLN A 16 -1.08 7.30 0.50
C GLN A 16 -1.65 6.40 -0.59
N HIS A 17 -0.92 6.24 -1.70
CA HIS A 17 -1.36 5.40 -2.80
C HIS A 17 -1.41 3.92 -2.41
N PHE A 18 -0.50 3.47 -1.55
CA PHE A 18 -0.50 2.10 -1.06
C PHE A 18 -1.79 1.76 -0.29
N VAL A 19 -2.23 2.63 0.63
CA VAL A 19 -3.50 2.45 1.37
C VAL A 19 -4.68 2.42 0.41
N LEU A 20 -4.77 3.40 -0.50
CA LEU A 20 -5.85 3.48 -1.47
C LEU A 20 -5.93 2.23 -2.35
N LEU A 21 -4.79 1.74 -2.84
CA LEU A 21 -4.72 0.55 -3.70
C LEU A 21 -5.01 -0.74 -2.92
N GLN A 22 -4.61 -0.81 -1.64
CA GLN A 22 -4.99 -1.92 -0.75
C GLN A 22 -6.51 -1.98 -0.55
N ASP A 23 -7.14 -0.84 -0.26
CA ASP A 23 -8.61 -0.75 -0.11
C ASP A 23 -9.32 -1.07 -1.42
N ALA A 24 -8.84 -0.54 -2.54
CA ALA A 24 -9.40 -0.82 -3.86
C ALA A 24 -9.32 -2.30 -4.23
N ARG A 25 -8.21 -2.98 -3.86
CA ARG A 25 -8.05 -4.43 -4.01
C ARG A 25 -8.98 -5.19 -3.09
N HIS A 26 -9.08 -4.79 -1.82
CA HIS A 26 -10.01 -5.41 -0.88
C HIS A 26 -11.45 -5.36 -1.40
N ILE A 27 -11.90 -4.21 -1.90
CA ILE A 27 -13.24 -4.08 -2.50
C ILE A 27 -13.35 -4.98 -3.75
N ALA A 28 -12.33 -5.00 -4.61
CA ALA A 28 -12.37 -5.81 -5.84
C ALA A 28 -12.48 -7.32 -5.55
N ASP A 29 -11.80 -7.77 -4.50
CA ASP A 29 -11.74 -9.19 -4.13
C ASP A 29 -12.99 -9.65 -3.35
N TYR A 30 -13.59 -8.77 -2.53
CA TYR A 30 -14.63 -9.17 -1.57
C TYR A 30 -16.02 -8.57 -1.84
N ASP A 31 -16.15 -7.48 -2.59
CA ASP A 31 -17.44 -6.85 -2.87
C ASP A 31 -17.95 -7.22 -4.29
N VAL A 32 -18.77 -8.27 -4.34
CA VAL A 32 -19.37 -8.77 -5.58
C VAL A 32 -20.46 -7.86 -6.16
N ALA A 33 -20.90 -6.83 -5.42
CA ALA A 33 -21.89 -5.86 -5.89
C ALA A 33 -21.23 -4.70 -6.65
N VAL A 34 -19.91 -4.55 -6.58
CA VAL A 34 -19.19 -3.45 -7.22
C VAL A 34 -18.83 -3.77 -8.66
N SER A 35 -19.40 -3.01 -9.60
CA SER A 35 -18.95 -2.99 -11.00
C SER A 35 -17.86 -1.95 -11.22
N TYR A 36 -16.78 -2.32 -11.90
CA TYR A 36 -15.71 -1.41 -12.28
C TYR A 36 -15.94 -0.84 -13.69
N SER A 37 -16.06 0.48 -13.79
CA SER A 37 -16.05 1.16 -15.08
C SER A 37 -14.61 1.24 -15.62
N ARG A 38 -14.46 1.25 -16.94
CA ARG A 38 -13.14 1.42 -17.59
C ARG A 38 -12.39 2.64 -17.06
N LEU A 39 -13.10 3.76 -16.85
CA LEU A 39 -12.52 4.99 -16.32
C LEU A 39 -11.95 4.78 -14.90
N ARG A 40 -12.72 4.12 -14.01
CA ARG A 40 -12.29 3.83 -12.64
C ARG A 40 -11.07 2.90 -12.63
N THR A 41 -11.09 1.85 -13.46
CA THR A 41 -9.97 0.92 -13.58
C THR A 41 -8.71 1.61 -14.07
N VAL A 42 -8.80 2.44 -15.12
CA VAL A 42 -7.66 3.20 -15.64
C VAL A 42 -7.09 4.16 -14.59
N SER A 43 -7.95 4.82 -13.82
CA SER A 43 -7.52 5.69 -12.72
C SER A 43 -6.71 4.92 -11.67
N LEU A 44 -7.19 3.74 -11.24
CA LEU A 44 -6.45 2.89 -10.28
C LEU A 44 -5.10 2.42 -10.81
N ILE A 45 -5.01 2.09 -12.10
CA ILE A 45 -3.73 1.74 -12.76
C ILE A 45 -2.77 2.93 -12.71
N GLN A 46 -3.23 4.13 -13.07
CA GLN A 46 -2.41 5.34 -13.03
C GLN A 46 -1.93 5.65 -11.60
N THR A 47 -2.78 5.46 -10.58
CA THR A 47 -2.38 5.59 -9.17
C THR A 47 -1.28 4.60 -8.80
N ALA A 48 -1.38 3.34 -9.25
CA ALA A 48 -0.34 2.35 -9.04
C ALA A 48 0.98 2.74 -9.74
N GLU A 49 0.92 3.20 -10.98
CA GLU A 49 2.09 3.68 -11.72
C GLU A 49 2.80 4.84 -11.02
N GLN A 50 2.04 5.80 -10.49
CA GLN A 50 2.57 6.92 -9.71
C GLN A 50 3.25 6.45 -8.42
N ALA A 51 2.63 5.50 -7.71
CA ALA A 51 3.21 4.92 -6.49
C ALA A 51 4.54 4.22 -6.80
N PHE A 52 4.60 3.43 -7.88
CA PHE A 52 5.82 2.78 -8.31
C PHE A 52 6.89 3.78 -8.77
N ALA A 53 6.51 4.87 -9.44
CA ALA A 53 7.44 5.92 -9.83
C ALA A 53 8.07 6.61 -8.62
N ALA A 54 7.25 7.00 -7.64
CA ALA A 54 7.74 7.57 -6.40
C ALA A 54 8.61 6.59 -5.61
N TRP A 55 8.20 5.32 -5.52
CA TRP A 55 8.99 4.27 -4.87
C TRP A 55 10.35 4.09 -5.52
N ARG A 56 10.43 4.06 -6.86
CA ARG A 56 11.71 3.96 -7.58
C ARG A 56 12.67 5.10 -7.25
N ALA A 57 12.16 6.30 -7.01
CA ALA A 57 12.97 7.46 -6.64
C ALA A 57 13.60 7.34 -5.25
N ILE A 58 12.91 6.69 -4.30
CA ILE A 58 13.35 6.63 -2.89
C ILE A 58 13.80 5.27 -2.39
N ARG A 59 13.63 4.17 -3.14
CA ARG A 59 13.85 2.79 -2.65
C ARG A 59 15.23 2.51 -2.01
N THR A 60 16.24 3.34 -2.28
CA THR A 60 17.60 3.23 -1.73
C THR A 60 17.83 4.06 -0.46
N THR A 61 16.87 4.90 -0.06
CA THR A 61 16.97 5.74 1.14
C THR A 61 16.73 4.93 2.42
N ASP A 62 17.14 5.49 3.56
CA ASP A 62 16.91 4.85 4.86
C ASP A 62 15.41 4.83 5.22
N GLU A 63 14.67 5.89 4.88
CA GLU A 63 13.23 5.97 5.13
C GLU A 63 12.44 4.92 4.34
N ALA A 64 12.85 4.60 3.12
CA ALA A 64 12.25 3.54 2.31
C ALA A 64 12.54 2.14 2.90
N ARG A 65 13.75 1.94 3.44
CA ARG A 65 14.12 0.70 4.14
C ARG A 65 13.30 0.51 5.40
N VAL A 66 13.12 1.56 6.20
CA VAL A 66 12.27 1.52 7.41
C VAL A 66 10.81 1.24 7.03
N PHE A 67 10.30 1.91 6.00
CA PHE A 67 8.96 1.65 5.48
C PHE A 67 8.80 0.18 5.08
N SER A 68 9.70 -0.36 4.26
CA SER A 68 9.64 -1.76 3.79
C SER A 68 9.78 -2.77 4.94
N TYR A 69 10.69 -2.53 5.88
CA TYR A 69 10.89 -3.39 7.04
C TYR A 69 9.60 -3.50 7.87
N ARG A 70 8.91 -2.37 8.09
CA ARG A 70 7.63 -2.34 8.82
C ARG A 70 6.58 -3.25 8.17
N TYR A 71 6.51 -3.29 6.84
CA TYR A 71 5.53 -4.13 6.12
C TYR A 71 6.02 -5.56 5.84
N SER A 72 7.34 -5.80 5.83
CA SER A 72 7.92 -7.12 5.56
C SER A 72 8.06 -7.99 6.82
N CYS A 73 8.24 -7.39 8.01
CA CYS A 73 8.48 -8.13 9.25
C CYS A 73 7.21 -8.41 10.08
N GLY A 74 6.01 -8.22 9.50
CA GLY A 74 4.74 -8.64 10.11
C GLY A 74 4.50 -10.15 10.08
N GLY A 75 5.43 -10.95 9.56
CA GLY A 75 5.34 -12.40 9.44
C GLY A 75 6.26 -13.15 10.40
N ASN A 76 6.20 -12.87 11.70
CA ASN A 76 6.64 -13.86 12.68
C ASN A 76 5.44 -14.73 13.03
N GLY A 77 5.41 -15.94 12.45
CA GLY A 77 4.38 -16.94 12.70
C GLY A 77 4.18 -17.17 14.19
N THR A 78 3.05 -16.69 14.70
CA THR A 78 2.32 -17.28 15.81
C THR A 78 0.84 -16.99 15.55
N GLU A 79 0.10 -18.08 15.35
CA GLU A 79 -1.35 -18.18 15.21
C GLU A 79 -2.13 -17.11 15.98
N ARG A 80 -3.12 -16.49 15.32
CA ARG A 80 -4.53 -16.44 15.79
C ARG A 80 -5.45 -16.21 14.58
N SER A 81 -5.90 -17.30 13.97
CA SER A 81 -7.34 -17.40 13.74
C SER A 81 -7.96 -17.70 15.11
N PRO A 82 -9.07 -17.03 15.48
CA PRO A 82 -10.25 -17.85 15.68
C PRO A 82 -11.58 -17.16 15.28
N VAL A 83 -12.49 -17.98 14.74
CA VAL A 83 -13.98 -17.89 14.81
C VAL A 83 -14.61 -16.80 13.89
N ALA A 84 -15.24 -17.15 12.77
CA ALA A 84 -16.63 -17.60 12.62
C ALA A 84 -17.69 -16.60 13.15
N VAL A 85 -18.60 -16.21 12.25
CA VAL A 85 -19.97 -15.69 12.48
C VAL A 85 -20.12 -14.45 13.36
N GLN A 86 -20.44 -13.32 12.73
CA GLN A 86 -21.77 -12.69 12.77
C GLN A 86 -21.92 -11.70 11.62
#